data_AF-A0AAU0KS06-F1
#
_entry.id   AF-A0AAU0KS06-F1
#
_cell.length_a   1.000
_cell.length_b   1.000
_cell.length_c   1.000
_cell.angle_alpha   90.00
_cell.angle_beta   90.00
_cell.angle_gamma   90.00
#
_symmetry.space_group_name_H-M   'P 1'
#
loop_
_entity.id
_entity.type
_entity.pdbx_description
1 polymer ?
#
loop_
_entity_poly.entity_id
_entity_poly.type
_entity_poly.pdbx_seq_one_letter_code
_entity_poly.pdbx_strand_id
1 'polypeptide(L)' 'MKNVFFFDAMLTPRIITGVYWLCLLSILVSGVGVMFYGEFFSGLLGMIIAGVLTRVGFELIIITFKNNEYLRKIAEKP' A
#
# COMPACT_ATOMS: atom_id res chain seq x y z
N MET A 1 27.20 -2.84 4.55
CA MET A 1 25.94 -3.46 4.07
C MET A 1 25.35 -4.39 5.13
N LYS A 2 24.76 -3.86 6.22
CA LYS A 2 24.02 -4.68 7.21
C LYS A 2 22.97 -3.90 8.04
N ASN A 3 22.51 -2.74 7.57
CA ASN A 3 21.57 -1.90 8.32
C ASN A 3 20.27 -1.56 7.57
N VAL A 4 20.01 -2.21 6.42
CA VAL A 4 18.72 -2.05 5.70
C VAL A 4 17.61 -2.90 6.36
N PHE A 5 17.97 -3.79 7.29
CA PHE A 5 17.06 -4.69 8.00
C PHE A 5 16.70 -4.26 9.43
N PHE A 6 17.29 -3.19 9.95
CA PHE A 6 16.87 -2.63 11.25
C PHE A 6 15.67 -1.71 11.05
N PHE A 7 14.53 -2.36 10.96
CA PHE A 7 13.15 -1.89 11.10
C PHE A 7 12.89 -1.20 12.47
N ASP A 8 13.78 -0.33 12.96
CA ASP A 8 13.73 0.10 14.38
C ASP A 8 13.17 1.51 14.63
N ALA A 9 12.92 2.32 13.61
CA ALA A 9 12.19 3.57 13.84
C ALA A 9 11.57 4.09 12.54
N MET A 10 10.25 4.12 12.46
CA MET A 10 9.49 5.02 11.56
C MET A 10 9.60 4.78 10.03
N LEU A 11 10.38 3.80 9.56
CA LEU A 11 10.55 3.51 8.12
C LEU A 11 9.35 2.77 7.51
N THR A 12 8.60 2.01 8.31
CA THR A 12 7.55 1.12 7.80
C THR A 12 6.44 1.85 7.04
N PRO A 13 5.85 2.97 7.54
CA PRO A 13 4.80 3.68 6.80
C PRO A 13 5.31 4.29 5.50
N ARG A 14 6.53 4.86 5.49
CA ARG A 14 7.13 5.50 4.31
C ARG A 14 7.45 4.51 3.21
N ILE A 15 7.98 3.33 3.56
CA ILE A 15 8.23 2.26 2.59
C ILE A 15 6.90 1.75 2.02
N ILE A 16 5.90 1.54 2.86
CA ILE A 16 4.54 1.13 2.44
C ILE A 16 3.93 2.15 1.47
N THR A 17 4.10 3.45 1.70
CA THR A 17 3.63 4.48 0.74
C THR A 17 4.37 4.41 -0.59
N GLY A 18 5.64 4.04 -0.63
CA GLY A 18 6.38 3.80 -1.88
C GLY A 18 5.84 2.59 -2.65
N VAL A 19 5.59 1.48 -1.95
CA VAL A 19 4.98 0.27 -2.54
C VAL A 19 3.56 0.55 -3.03
N TYR A 20 2.77 1.35 -2.28
CA TYR A 20 1.43 1.77 -2.68
C TYR A 20 1.42 2.47 -4.05
N TRP A 21 2.35 3.41 -4.27
CA TRP A 21 2.49 4.09 -5.55
C TRP A 21 2.88 3.14 -6.69
N LEU A 22 3.77 2.18 -6.44
CA LEU A 22 4.13 1.15 -7.41
C LEU A 22 2.94 0.24 -7.77
N CYS A 23 2.15 -0.17 -6.77
CA CYS A 23 0.92 -0.94 -6.99
C CYS A 23 -0.10 -0.14 -7.80
N LEU A 24 -0.32 1.13 -7.49
CA LEU A 24 -1.21 2.00 -8.27
C LEU A 24 -0.78 2.11 -9.73
N LEU A 25 0.52 2.32 -9.97
CA LEU A 25 1.06 2.41 -11.32
C LEU A 25 0.88 1.10 -12.08
N SER A 26 1.05 -0.04 -11.39
CA SER A 26 0.83 -1.37 -11.96
C SER A 26 -0.64 -1.60 -12.34
N ILE A 27 -1.59 -1.15 -11.50
CA ILE A 27 -3.02 -1.22 -11.77
C ILE A 27 -3.39 -0.35 -12.97
N LEU A 28 -2.80 0.85 -13.07
CA LEU A 28 -2.98 1.73 -14.22
C LEU A 28 -2.51 1.07 -15.52
N VAL A 29 -1.29 0.54 -15.55
CA VAL A 29 -0.72 -0.11 -16.74
C VAL A 29 -1.54 -1.36 -17.10
N SER A 30 -1.91 -2.18 -16.12
CA SER A 30 -2.67 -3.41 -16.34
C SER A 30 -4.07 -3.12 -16.88
N GLY A 31 -4.77 -2.15 -16.29
CA GLY A 31 -6.11 -1.78 -16.71
C GLY A 31 -6.16 -1.15 -18.09
N VAL A 32 -5.21 -0.24 -18.39
CA VAL A 32 -5.05 0.31 -19.74
C VAL A 32 -4.73 -0.81 -20.74
N GLY A 33 -3.87 -1.76 -20.38
CA GLY A 33 -3.58 -2.94 -21.20
C GLY A 33 -4.85 -3.72 -21.57
N VAL A 34 -5.68 -4.06 -20.58
CA VAL A 34 -6.95 -4.78 -20.80
C VAL A 34 -7.92 -4.00 -21.70
N MET A 35 -7.97 -2.67 -21.58
CA MET A 35 -8.78 -1.83 -22.46
C MET A 35 -8.35 -1.91 -23.93
N PHE A 36 -7.04 -2.01 -24.21
CA PHE A 36 -6.53 -2.18 -25.57
C PHE A 36 -6.84 -3.56 -26.19
N TYR A 37 -7.06 -4.59 -25.37
CA TYR A 37 -7.44 -5.94 -25.84
C TYR A 37 -8.93 -6.08 -26.19
N GLY A 38 -9.71 -4.99 -26.09
CA GLY A 38 -11.12 -4.97 -26.50
C GLY A 38 -12.12 -5.11 -25.34
N GLU A 39 -11.66 -5.40 -24.12
CA GLU A 39 -12.53 -5.47 -22.94
C GLU A 39 -12.54 -4.14 -22.15
N PHE A 40 -12.96 -3.05 -22.79
CA PHE A 40 -12.90 -1.70 -22.20
C PHE A 40 -13.63 -1.60 -20.84
N PHE A 41 -14.85 -2.11 -20.76
CA PHE A 41 -15.64 -2.06 -19.52
C PHE A 41 -15.05 -2.94 -18.41
N SER A 42 -14.51 -4.11 -18.75
CA SER A 42 -13.84 -5.02 -17.80
C SER A 42 -12.58 -4.37 -17.23
N GLY A 43 -11.76 -3.76 -18.10
CA GLY A 43 -10.56 -3.02 -17.71
C GLY A 43 -10.88 -1.82 -16.82
N LEU A 44 -11.92 -1.04 -17.15
CA LEU A 44 -12.34 0.11 -16.35
C LEU A 44 -12.82 -0.30 -14.96
N LEU A 45 -13.70 -1.31 -14.90
CA LEU A 45 -14.27 -1.81 -13.64
C LEU A 45 -13.17 -2.44 -12.78
N GLY A 46 -12.27 -3.21 -13.39
CA GLY A 46 -11.10 -3.79 -12.75
C GLY A 46 -10.17 -2.74 -12.15
N MET A 47 -9.89 -1.64 -12.86
CA MET A 47 -9.09 -0.52 -12.33
C MET A 47 -9.73 0.13 -11.10
N ILE A 48 -11.04 0.36 -11.15
CA ILE A 48 -11.75 0.99 -10.03
C ILE A 48 -11.71 0.07 -8.80
N ILE A 49 -12.08 -1.20 -8.96
CA ILE A 49 -12.08 -2.17 -7.85
C ILE A 49 -10.67 -2.35 -7.29
N ALA A 50 -9.68 -2.63 -8.15
CA ALA A 50 -8.31 -2.85 -7.73
C ALA A 50 -7.71 -1.60 -7.07
N GLY A 51 -8.02 -0.41 -7.60
CA GLY A 51 -7.59 0.87 -7.04
C GLY A 51 -8.17 1.12 -5.65
N VAL A 52 -9.48 0.87 -5.46
CA VAL A 52 -10.15 1.00 -4.16
C VAL A 52 -9.60 -0.01 -3.15
N LEU A 53 -9.48 -1.29 -3.53
CA LEU A 53 -8.93 -2.33 -2.66
C LEU A 53 -7.49 -2.02 -2.25
N THR A 54 -6.68 -1.52 -3.18
CA THR A 54 -5.31 -1.10 -2.90
C THR A 54 -5.27 0.10 -1.96
N ARG A 55 -6.12 1.12 -2.18
CA ARG A 55 -6.25 2.27 -1.26
C ARG A 55 -6.56 1.82 0.16
N VAL A 56 -7.65 1.05 0.32
CA VAL A 56 -8.15 0.62 1.63
C VAL A 56 -7.16 -0.32 2.30
N GLY A 57 -6.62 -1.31 1.56
CA GLY A 57 -5.67 -2.28 2.09
C GLY A 57 -4.38 -1.61 2.61
N PHE A 58 -3.79 -0.70 1.83
CA PHE A 58 -2.57 -0.01 2.26
C PHE A 58 -2.82 0.97 3.41
N GLU A 59 -3.97 1.67 3.45
CA GLU A 59 -4.34 2.53 4.60
C GLU A 59 -4.51 1.71 5.88
N LEU A 60 -5.18 0.56 5.82
CA LEU A 60 -5.35 -0.33 6.98
C LEU A 60 -4.00 -0.84 7.52
N ILE A 61 -3.08 -1.24 6.63
CA ILE A 61 -1.74 -1.66 7.04
C ILE A 61 -1.01 -0.52 7.76
N ILE A 62 -1.03 0.69 7.21
CA ILE A 62 -0.40 1.87 7.84
C ILE A 62 -1.02 2.16 9.21
N ILE A 63 -2.34 2.08 9.34
CA ILE A 63 -3.06 2.28 10.61
C ILE A 63 -2.62 1.23 11.64
N THR A 64 -2.50 -0.04 11.26
CA THR A 64 -2.03 -1.10 12.17
C THR A 64 -0.61 -0.83 12.68
N PHE A 65 0.31 -0.40 11.81
CA PHE A 65 1.66 -0.02 12.24
C PHE A 65 1.66 1.18 13.18
N LYS A 66 0.83 2.20 12.90
CA LYS A 66 0.66 3.35 13.81
C LYS A 66 0.11 2.90 15.16
N ASN A 67 -0.91 2.04 15.19
CA ASN A 67 -1.49 1.52 16.43
C ASN A 67 -0.47 0.73 17.27
N ASN A 68 0.35 -0.09 16.62
CA ASN A 68 1.42 -0.82 17.31
C ASN A 68 2.44 0.14 17.96
N GLU A 69 2.78 1.24 17.28
CA GLU A 69 3.65 2.29 17.85
C GLU A 69 3.00 3.00 19.04
N TYR A 70 1.70 3.29 18.98
CA TYR A 70 0.95 3.87 20.10
C TYR A 70 0.91 2.94 21.32
N LEU A 71 0.65 1.65 21.12
CA LEU A 71 0.63 0.65 22.20
C LEU A 71 2.01 0.51 22.86
N ARG A 72 3.08 0.49 22.07
CA ARG A 72 4.45 0.44 22.56
C ARG A 72 4.79 1.67 23.42
N LYS A 73 4.38 2.88 22.98
CA LYS A 73 4.56 4.11 23.77
C LYS A 73 3.79 4.11 25.10
N ILE A 74 2.63 3.46 25.16
CA ILE A 74 1.86 3.32 26.40
C ILE A 74 2.54 2.31 27.33
N ALA A 75 3.02 1.19 26.79
CA ALA A 75 3.73 0.17 27.57
C ALA A 75 5.10 0.63 28.10
N GLU A 76 5.77 1.56 27.39
CA GLU A 76 7.05 2.14 27.80
C GLU A 76 6.90 3.34 28.77
N LYS A 77 5.68 3.84 29.01
CA LYS A 77 5.44 4.79 30.12
C LYS A 77 5.37 4.01 31.45
N PRO A 78 6.13 4.41 32.48
CA PRO A 78 6.12 3.75 33.79
C PRO A 78 4.78 3.86 34.50
#